data_AF-A0AAI8BHN2-F1
#
_entry.id   AF-A0AAI8BHN2-F1
#
_cell.length_a   1.000
_cell.length_b   1.000
_cell.length_c   1.000
_cell.angle_alpha   90.00
_cell.angle_beta   90.00
_cell.angle_gamma   90.00
#
_symmetry.space_group_name_H-M   'P 1'
#
loop_
_entity.id
_entity.type
_entity.pdbx_description
1 polymer ?
#
loop_
_entity_poly.entity_id
_entity_poly.type
_entity_poly.pdbx_seq_one_letter_code
_entity_poly.pdbx_strand_id
1 'polypeptide(L)'
;MQTNVAVGYAVCYIFGSFGPIILLATIFPLVMKWDLRKEAIKLAIEQSDGNLDLEVGQFSAFSEYTTRAYKINRDSQLLGKSLVEVYKTYKYKVVIENIIRDNKLLTITPETTINTNDIVAITFYADLDIQSIISKDIEVTKPEQFNFIEEKRSLILTNKNLFNKTIKEVKDIIQDRNYYGVFLQKIIRSGQKLPISDDLKLRRGDEIRLIGKPEDLDKISNKIGTFISEAPITDFIFFGLGMVLGYIFGLISFNIFGISITLGAGVGCLLSGLIFGWIRSIKPQFSNLPVGASNFIRDLGLAIFVASVGITAGPQAITAIKEHGLTLFF
;
A
#
# COMPACT_ATOMS: atom_id res chain seq x y z
N MET A 1 43.15 -16.06 18.91
CA MET A 1 42.47 -14.74 18.84
C MET A 1 41.05 -14.83 18.27
N GLN A 2 40.78 -15.55 17.17
CA GLN A 2 39.43 -15.64 16.59
C GLN A 2 38.35 -16.21 17.54
N THR A 3 38.72 -17.13 18.43
CA THR A 3 37.80 -17.78 19.39
C THR A 3 37.19 -16.81 20.41
N ASN A 4 37.91 -15.76 20.83
CA ASN A 4 37.39 -14.76 21.77
C ASN A 4 36.35 -13.82 21.14
N VAL A 5 36.42 -13.59 19.82
CA VAL A 5 35.48 -12.72 19.12
C VAL A 5 34.12 -13.40 18.95
N ALA A 6 34.11 -14.70 18.63
CA ALA A 6 32.87 -15.47 18.50
C ALA A 6 32.13 -15.62 19.83
N VAL A 7 32.86 -15.88 20.93
CA VAL A 7 32.30 -15.94 22.29
C VAL A 7 31.80 -14.56 22.72
N GLY A 8 32.58 -13.50 22.52
CA GLY A 8 32.17 -12.12 22.80
C GLY A 8 30.90 -11.73 22.02
N TYR A 9 30.83 -12.10 20.75
CA TYR A 9 29.63 -11.92 19.93
C TYR A 9 28.41 -12.65 20.50
N ALA A 10 28.57 -13.92 20.92
CA ALA A 10 27.47 -14.70 21.48
C ALA A 10 26.95 -14.11 22.81
N VAL A 11 27.85 -13.68 23.69
CA VAL A 11 27.50 -13.03 24.97
C VAL A 11 26.81 -11.68 24.72
N CYS A 12 27.37 -10.83 23.85
CA CYS A 12 26.75 -9.57 23.47
C CYS A 12 25.38 -9.78 22.80
N TYR A 13 25.13 -10.89 22.11
CA TYR A 13 23.82 -11.17 21.52
C TYR A 13 22.75 -11.47 22.56
N ILE A 14 23.11 -12.20 23.63
CA ILE A 14 22.20 -12.44 24.77
C ILE A 14 21.84 -11.11 25.42
N PHE A 15 22.84 -10.28 25.76
CA PHE A 15 22.58 -8.96 26.35
C PHE A 15 21.89 -7.98 25.40
N GLY A 16 22.29 -7.96 24.13
CA GLY A 16 21.73 -7.09 23.10
C GLY A 16 20.31 -7.48 22.67
N SER A 17 19.90 -8.74 22.87
CA SER A 17 18.54 -9.18 22.59
C SER A 17 17.65 -9.09 23.83
N PHE A 18 18.05 -9.71 24.94
CA PHE A 18 17.26 -9.74 26.17
C PHE A 18 17.29 -8.40 26.91
N GLY A 19 18.41 -7.69 26.90
CA GLY A 19 18.57 -6.40 27.58
C GLY A 19 17.53 -5.39 27.11
N PRO A 20 17.44 -5.06 25.80
CA PRO A 20 16.41 -4.17 25.29
C PRO A 20 14.99 -4.67 25.54
N ILE A 21 14.73 -5.98 25.47
CA ILE A 21 13.41 -6.54 25.78
C ILE A 21 13.06 -6.27 27.25
N ILE A 22 13.92 -6.59 28.20
CA ILE A 22 13.70 -6.34 29.64
C ILE A 22 13.55 -4.84 29.89
N LEU A 23 14.39 -4.03 29.25
CA LEU A 23 14.42 -2.59 29.46
C LEU A 23 13.15 -1.92 28.92
N LEU A 24 12.68 -2.30 27.72
CA LEU A 24 11.50 -1.73 27.08
C LEU A 24 10.18 -2.35 27.54
N ALA A 25 10.14 -3.65 27.84
CA ALA A 25 8.92 -4.35 28.24
C ALA A 25 8.70 -4.38 29.76
N THR A 26 9.73 -4.14 30.57
CA THR A 26 9.64 -4.24 32.04
C THR A 26 10.11 -2.97 32.74
N ILE A 27 11.37 -2.55 32.55
CA ILE A 27 11.96 -1.46 33.34
C ILE A 27 11.32 -0.11 33.02
N PHE A 28 11.26 0.27 31.73
CA PHE A 28 10.67 1.54 31.31
C PHE A 28 9.17 1.64 31.64
N PRO A 29 8.32 0.64 31.35
CA PRO A 29 6.92 0.67 31.77
C PRO A 29 6.76 0.81 33.28
N LEU A 30 7.63 0.17 34.07
CA LEU A 30 7.60 0.27 35.53
C LEU A 30 7.99 1.67 36.02
N VAL A 31 9.09 2.24 35.50
CA VAL A 31 9.60 3.56 35.89
C VAL A 31 8.64 4.68 35.44
N MET A 32 8.18 4.60 34.20
CA MET A 32 7.29 5.59 33.59
C MET A 32 5.81 5.39 33.97
N LYS A 33 5.48 4.28 34.65
CA LYS A 33 4.12 3.86 35.01
C LYS A 33 3.20 3.73 33.79
N TRP A 34 3.74 3.26 32.67
CA TRP A 34 2.98 3.04 31.45
C TRP A 34 2.33 1.66 31.42
N ASP A 35 1.06 1.61 31.05
CA ASP A 35 0.40 0.38 30.65
C ASP A 35 0.58 0.24 29.13
N LEU A 36 1.57 -0.57 28.73
CA LEU A 36 1.92 -0.79 27.32
C LEU A 36 0.72 -1.19 26.47
N ARG A 37 -0.21 -1.99 27.03
CA ARG A 37 -1.39 -2.44 26.29
C ARG A 37 -2.34 -1.29 26.05
N LYS A 38 -2.61 -0.46 27.07
CA LYS A 38 -3.50 0.70 26.93
C LYS A 38 -2.92 1.74 25.98
N GLU A 39 -1.62 2.04 26.08
CA GLU A 39 -0.98 3.00 25.18
C GLU A 39 -0.93 2.49 23.74
N ALA A 40 -0.69 1.17 23.52
CA ALA A 40 -0.77 0.58 22.19
C ALA A 40 -2.18 0.69 21.59
N ILE A 41 -3.23 0.43 22.38
CA ILE A 41 -4.62 0.59 21.94
C ILE A 41 -4.93 2.07 21.64
N LYS A 42 -4.50 2.99 22.50
CA LYS A 42 -4.69 4.43 22.30
C LYS A 42 -4.03 4.90 21.02
N LEU A 43 -2.77 4.51 20.78
CA LEU A 43 -2.04 4.83 19.55
C LEU A 43 -2.69 4.20 18.32
N ALA A 44 -3.19 2.97 18.40
CA ALA A 44 -3.93 2.35 17.32
C ALA A 44 -5.19 3.16 16.98
N ILE A 45 -5.96 3.60 17.98
CA ILE A 45 -7.15 4.44 17.77
C ILE A 45 -6.78 5.80 17.14
N GLU A 46 -5.70 6.44 17.62
CA GLU A 46 -5.21 7.71 17.08
C GLU A 46 -4.70 7.55 15.63
N GLN A 47 -4.07 6.43 15.28
CA GLN A 47 -3.54 6.17 13.94
C GLN A 47 -4.59 5.70 12.94
N SER A 48 -5.62 4.98 13.39
CA SER A 48 -6.66 4.46 12.51
C SER A 48 -7.79 5.47 12.25
N ASP A 49 -7.72 6.69 12.82
CA ASP A 49 -8.73 7.75 12.69
C ASP A 49 -10.14 7.23 13.06
N GLY A 50 -10.20 6.38 14.10
CA GLY A 50 -11.42 5.70 14.55
C GLY A 50 -11.94 4.56 13.65
N ASN A 51 -11.25 4.22 12.56
CA ASN A 51 -11.59 3.06 11.73
C ASN A 51 -11.04 1.76 12.34
N LEU A 52 -11.74 0.66 12.10
CA LEU A 52 -11.26 -0.67 12.50
C LEU A 52 -10.08 -1.08 11.60
N ASP A 53 -8.98 -1.52 12.22
CA ASP A 53 -7.93 -2.25 11.52
C ASP A 53 -8.50 -3.61 11.09
N LEU A 54 -8.85 -3.72 9.81
CA LEU A 54 -9.42 -4.94 9.24
C LEU A 54 -8.34 -6.04 9.16
N GLU A 55 -8.62 -7.20 9.73
CA GLU A 55 -7.75 -8.37 9.61
C GLU A 55 -7.76 -8.94 8.19
N VAL A 56 -6.85 -9.88 7.92
CA VAL A 56 -6.79 -10.58 6.63
C VAL A 56 -8.11 -11.28 6.36
N GLY A 57 -8.76 -10.91 5.24
CA GLY A 57 -10.07 -11.44 4.84
C GLY A 57 -11.26 -10.65 5.37
N GLN A 58 -11.07 -9.72 6.31
CA GLN A 58 -12.11 -8.78 6.71
C GLN A 58 -12.20 -7.64 5.69
N PHE A 59 -13.43 -7.18 5.45
CA PHE A 59 -13.70 -6.01 4.61
C PHE A 59 -14.75 -5.13 5.29
N SER A 60 -14.66 -3.82 5.06
CA SER A 60 -15.73 -2.91 5.48
C SER A 60 -17.01 -3.26 4.73
N ALA A 61 -18.07 -3.58 5.47
CA ALA A 61 -19.39 -3.78 4.88
C ALA A 61 -19.94 -2.50 4.24
N PHE A 62 -19.55 -1.33 4.77
CA PHE A 62 -19.82 -0.04 4.14
C PHE A 62 -18.81 0.19 3.01
N SER A 63 -19.30 0.15 1.77
CA SER A 63 -18.52 0.53 0.60
C SER A 63 -18.55 2.04 0.41
N GLU A 64 -17.41 2.64 0.10
CA GLU A 64 -17.33 4.09 -0.24
C GLU A 64 -18.08 4.41 -1.55
N TYR A 65 -18.27 3.41 -2.42
CA TYR A 65 -18.92 3.50 -3.73
C TYR A 65 -19.90 2.36 -3.91
N THR A 66 -21.03 2.61 -4.55
CA THR A 66 -22.01 1.58 -4.87
C THR A 66 -22.53 1.76 -6.29
N THR A 67 -22.87 0.64 -6.93
CA THR A 67 -23.40 0.62 -8.29
C THR A 67 -24.78 -0.01 -8.28
N ARG A 68 -25.77 0.71 -8.79
CA ARG A 68 -27.18 0.27 -8.82
C ARG A 68 -27.80 0.54 -10.18
N ALA A 69 -28.85 -0.20 -10.52
CA ALA A 69 -29.57 -0.04 -11.77
C ALA A 69 -30.91 0.65 -11.54
N TYR A 70 -31.22 1.66 -12.35
CA TYR A 70 -32.45 2.44 -12.26
C TYR A 70 -33.14 2.50 -13.62
N LYS A 71 -34.45 2.32 -13.62
CA LYS A 71 -35.30 2.60 -14.78
C LYS A 71 -35.80 4.03 -14.70
N ILE A 72 -35.46 4.82 -15.71
CA ILE A 72 -35.74 6.25 -15.79
C ILE A 72 -37.22 6.50 -16.08
N ASN A 73 -37.85 7.31 -15.24
CA ASN A 73 -39.24 7.71 -15.36
C ASN A 73 -39.38 9.06 -16.09
N ARG A 74 -40.62 9.41 -16.48
CA ARG A 74 -40.93 10.66 -17.18
C ARG A 74 -40.65 11.91 -16.35
N ASP A 75 -40.73 11.80 -15.03
CA ASP A 75 -40.51 12.91 -14.10
C ASP A 75 -39.08 12.88 -13.49
N SER A 76 -38.16 12.13 -14.10
CA SER A 76 -36.78 12.02 -13.61
C SER A 76 -36.02 13.35 -13.72
N GLN A 77 -35.21 13.67 -12.72
CA GLN A 77 -34.30 14.82 -12.77
C GLN A 77 -33.14 14.62 -13.76
N LEU A 78 -32.91 13.38 -14.19
CA LEU A 78 -31.87 13.01 -15.13
C LEU A 78 -32.37 13.08 -16.59
N LEU A 79 -33.68 13.17 -16.81
CA LEU A 79 -34.28 13.12 -18.14
C LEU A 79 -33.78 14.28 -19.02
N GLY A 80 -33.38 13.96 -20.25
CA GLY A 80 -32.93 14.92 -21.26
C GLY A 80 -31.53 15.50 -21.01
N LYS A 81 -30.92 15.25 -19.85
CA LYS A 81 -29.55 15.68 -19.56
C LYS A 81 -28.54 14.81 -20.28
N SER A 82 -27.44 15.44 -20.69
CA SER A 82 -26.27 14.70 -21.19
C SER A 82 -25.47 14.10 -20.03
N LEU A 83 -24.72 13.02 -20.28
CA LEU A 83 -23.88 12.39 -19.26
C LEU A 83 -22.90 13.39 -18.62
N VAL A 84 -22.23 14.21 -19.44
CA VAL A 84 -21.29 15.24 -18.94
C VAL A 84 -21.96 16.26 -18.04
N GLU A 85 -23.21 16.61 -18.32
CA GLU A 85 -23.99 17.54 -17.50
C GLU A 85 -24.34 16.92 -16.15
N VAL A 86 -24.77 15.65 -16.13
CA VAL A 86 -25.02 14.90 -14.89
C VAL A 86 -23.75 14.85 -14.05
N TYR A 87 -22.62 14.46 -14.65
CA TYR A 87 -21.35 14.33 -13.94
C TYR A 87 -20.92 15.68 -13.32
N LYS A 88 -20.99 16.78 -14.06
CA LYS A 88 -20.65 18.11 -13.54
C LYS A 88 -21.62 18.59 -12.46
N THR A 89 -22.92 18.39 -12.64
CA THR A 89 -23.96 18.81 -11.70
C THR A 89 -23.72 18.20 -10.32
N TYR A 90 -23.35 16.92 -10.28
CA TYR A 90 -23.08 16.19 -9.05
C TYR A 90 -21.60 16.11 -8.70
N LYS A 91 -20.76 17.02 -9.23
CA LYS A 91 -19.31 17.11 -8.93
C LYS A 91 -18.59 15.77 -9.06
N TYR A 92 -18.98 14.99 -10.07
CA TYR A 92 -18.43 13.67 -10.42
C TYR A 92 -18.58 12.62 -9.31
N LYS A 93 -19.50 12.86 -8.36
CA LYS A 93 -19.90 11.87 -7.36
C LYS A 93 -20.88 10.83 -7.89
N VAL A 94 -21.40 11.05 -9.10
CA VAL A 94 -22.37 10.20 -9.79
C VAL A 94 -21.85 9.97 -11.20
N VAL A 95 -21.73 8.71 -11.59
CA VAL A 95 -21.33 8.29 -12.94
C VAL A 95 -22.34 7.29 -13.46
N ILE A 96 -22.69 7.44 -14.74
CA ILE A 96 -23.54 6.50 -15.47
C ILE A 96 -22.61 5.58 -16.22
N GLU A 97 -22.60 4.32 -15.82
CA GLU A 97 -21.67 3.33 -16.33
C GLU A 97 -22.13 2.75 -17.67
N ASN A 98 -23.42 2.44 -17.79
CA ASN A 98 -24.04 1.85 -18.96
C ASN A 98 -25.51 2.30 -19.07
N ILE A 99 -26.04 2.28 -20.30
CA ILE A 99 -27.45 2.54 -20.60
C ILE A 99 -28.00 1.40 -21.46
N ILE A 100 -29.16 0.87 -21.11
CA ILE A 100 -29.99 0.04 -21.98
C ILE A 100 -31.17 0.86 -22.45
N ARG A 101 -31.33 0.95 -23.77
CA ARG A 101 -32.46 1.58 -24.45
C ARG A 101 -33.05 0.59 -25.42
N ASP A 102 -34.37 0.47 -25.43
CA ASP A 102 -35.10 -0.47 -26.30
C ASP A 102 -34.53 -1.90 -26.24
N ASN A 103 -34.18 -2.35 -25.02
CA ASN A 103 -33.59 -3.67 -24.72
C ASN A 103 -32.21 -3.94 -25.37
N LYS A 104 -31.49 -2.88 -25.81
CA LYS A 104 -30.12 -2.96 -26.34
C LYS A 104 -29.17 -2.15 -25.48
N LEU A 105 -27.99 -2.71 -25.24
CA LEU A 105 -26.91 -1.99 -24.58
C LEU A 105 -26.40 -0.91 -25.54
N LEU A 106 -26.40 0.34 -25.09
CA LEU A 106 -25.87 1.48 -25.83
C LEU A 106 -24.38 1.66 -25.55
N THR A 107 -23.61 1.98 -26.60
CA THR A 107 -22.28 2.57 -26.43
C THR A 107 -22.48 4.03 -26.04
N ILE A 108 -22.10 4.36 -24.81
CA ILE A 108 -22.27 5.71 -24.26
C ILE A 108 -21.08 6.60 -24.59
N THR A 109 -21.37 7.88 -24.83
CA THR A 109 -20.39 8.97 -24.92
C THR A 109 -20.79 10.08 -23.93
N PRO A 110 -19.88 11.01 -23.58
CA PRO A 110 -20.21 12.12 -22.67
C PRO A 110 -21.41 12.97 -23.10
N GLU A 111 -21.71 13.01 -24.40
CA GLU A 111 -22.82 13.74 -25.01
C GLU A 111 -24.13 12.95 -25.05
N THR A 112 -24.10 11.65 -24.74
CA THR A 112 -25.29 10.79 -24.75
C THR A 112 -26.33 11.34 -23.77
N THR A 113 -27.57 11.46 -24.22
CA THR A 113 -28.70 11.95 -23.40
C THR A 113 -29.49 10.80 -22.82
N ILE A 114 -30.04 11.02 -21.63
CA ILE A 114 -30.87 10.05 -20.91
C ILE A 114 -32.33 10.23 -21.31
N ASN A 115 -33.01 9.14 -21.65
CA ASN A 115 -34.39 9.13 -22.11
C ASN A 115 -35.30 8.35 -21.15
N THR A 116 -36.60 8.61 -21.26
CA THR A 116 -37.63 7.87 -20.53
C THR A 116 -37.56 6.37 -20.88
N ASN A 117 -37.75 5.51 -19.88
CA ASN A 117 -37.66 4.04 -19.96
C ASN A 117 -36.25 3.48 -20.18
N ASP A 118 -35.22 4.32 -20.27
CA ASP A 118 -33.85 3.83 -20.21
C ASP A 118 -33.62 3.10 -18.88
N ILE A 119 -32.87 2.02 -18.92
CA ILE A 119 -32.30 1.42 -17.72
C ILE A 119 -30.85 1.87 -17.65
N VAL A 120 -30.46 2.53 -16.57
CA VAL A 120 -29.13 3.10 -16.38
C VAL A 120 -28.44 2.42 -15.21
N ALA A 121 -27.18 2.04 -15.38
CA ALA A 121 -26.31 1.65 -14.26
C ALA A 121 -25.63 2.92 -13.73
N ILE A 122 -25.80 3.21 -12.44
CA ILE A 122 -25.24 4.39 -11.80
C ILE A 122 -24.28 3.95 -10.70
N THR A 123 -23.01 4.34 -10.82
CA THR A 123 -22.01 4.26 -9.75
C THR A 123 -21.93 5.60 -9.04
N PHE A 124 -22.06 5.61 -7.71
CA PHE A 124 -22.02 6.84 -6.91
C PHE A 124 -21.34 6.64 -5.55
N TYR A 125 -20.86 7.74 -4.96
CA TYR A 125 -20.34 7.73 -3.59
C TYR A 125 -21.46 7.42 -2.59
N ALA A 126 -21.22 6.50 -1.66
CA ALA A 126 -22.21 6.10 -0.67
C ALA A 126 -22.60 7.22 0.32
N ASP A 127 -21.79 8.27 0.44
CA ASP A 127 -22.09 9.47 1.25
C ASP A 127 -23.09 10.43 0.58
N LEU A 128 -23.43 10.19 -0.68
CA LEU A 128 -24.35 11.02 -1.45
C LEU A 128 -25.79 10.58 -1.17
N ASP A 129 -26.68 11.55 -0.94
CA ASP A 129 -28.12 11.32 -0.93
C ASP A 129 -28.63 11.08 -2.35
N ILE A 130 -28.44 9.86 -2.84
CA ILE A 130 -28.88 9.46 -4.18
C ILE A 130 -30.39 9.59 -4.34
N GLN A 131 -31.17 9.41 -3.26
CA GLN A 131 -32.63 9.47 -3.31
C GLN A 131 -33.12 10.85 -3.74
N SER A 132 -32.41 11.91 -3.38
CA SER A 132 -32.71 13.27 -3.89
C SER A 132 -32.65 13.37 -5.42
N ILE A 133 -31.86 12.51 -6.09
CA ILE A 133 -31.64 12.48 -7.54
C ILE A 133 -32.62 11.52 -8.23
N ILE A 134 -32.77 10.31 -7.69
CA ILE A 134 -33.51 9.20 -8.32
C ILE A 134 -34.93 8.98 -7.76
N SER A 135 -35.43 9.85 -6.87
CA SER A 135 -36.72 9.64 -6.16
C SER A 135 -37.93 9.34 -7.05
N LYS A 136 -37.87 9.71 -8.33
CA LYS A 136 -38.93 9.47 -9.32
C LYS A 136 -38.69 8.23 -10.19
N ASP A 137 -37.49 7.67 -10.12
CA ASP A 137 -37.03 6.51 -10.88
C ASP A 137 -37.24 5.23 -10.08
N ILE A 138 -37.20 4.09 -10.77
CA ILE A 138 -37.46 2.78 -10.17
C ILE A 138 -36.15 2.01 -10.10
N GLU A 139 -35.71 1.64 -8.90
CA GLU A 139 -34.57 0.71 -8.74
C GLU A 139 -34.98 -0.66 -9.30
N VAL A 140 -34.16 -1.19 -10.20
CA VAL A 140 -34.37 -2.50 -10.82
C VAL A 140 -33.21 -3.42 -10.50
N THR A 141 -33.47 -4.73 -10.50
CA THR A 141 -32.39 -5.72 -10.46
C THR A 141 -31.48 -5.52 -11.67
N LYS A 142 -30.17 -5.74 -11.47
CA LYS A 142 -29.17 -5.67 -12.54
C LYS A 142 -29.62 -6.51 -13.75
N PRO A 143 -29.83 -5.89 -14.93
CA PRO A 143 -30.03 -6.60 -16.19
C PRO A 143 -28.80 -7.44 -16.56
N GLU A 144 -29.01 -8.61 -17.18
CA GLU A 144 -27.92 -9.50 -17.62
C GLU A 144 -26.97 -8.83 -18.62
N GLN A 145 -27.46 -7.89 -19.41
CA GLN A 145 -26.67 -7.15 -20.40
C GLN A 145 -25.66 -6.18 -19.75
N PHE A 146 -25.82 -5.84 -18.46
CA PHE A 146 -24.84 -5.02 -17.73
C PHE A 146 -23.65 -5.85 -17.26
N ASN A 147 -22.82 -6.29 -18.20
CA ASN A 147 -21.61 -7.05 -17.90
C ASN A 147 -20.35 -6.18 -17.97
N PHE A 148 -20.26 -5.17 -17.11
CA PHE A 148 -19.05 -4.39 -16.92
C PHE A 148 -18.35 -4.78 -15.61
N ILE A 149 -17.04 -4.59 -15.60
CA ILE A 149 -16.16 -4.90 -14.48
C ILE A 149 -15.46 -3.60 -14.08
N GLU A 150 -15.44 -3.34 -12.78
CA GLU A 150 -14.59 -2.31 -12.19
C GLU A 150 -13.44 -2.99 -11.43
N GLU A 151 -12.26 -2.40 -11.51
CA GLU A 151 -11.08 -2.87 -10.79
C GLU A 151 -10.65 -1.83 -9.76
N LYS A 152 -10.01 -2.30 -8.69
CA LYS A 152 -9.28 -1.45 -7.75
C LYS A 152 -7.81 -1.57 -8.10
N ARG A 153 -7.18 -0.49 -8.55
CA ARG A 153 -5.75 -0.49 -8.88
C ARG A 153 -5.01 0.53 -8.05
N SER A 154 -3.89 0.11 -7.44
CA SER A 154 -2.95 1.01 -6.77
C SER A 154 -1.89 1.48 -7.76
N LEU A 155 -1.61 2.78 -7.79
CA LEU A 155 -0.49 3.38 -8.52
C LEU A 155 0.39 4.22 -7.61
N ILE A 156 1.65 4.36 -7.95
CA ILE A 156 2.57 5.27 -7.28
C ILE A 156 2.64 6.57 -8.06
N LEU A 157 2.52 7.70 -7.35
CA LEU A 157 2.65 9.02 -7.94
C LEU A 157 4.09 9.25 -8.42
N THR A 158 4.28 9.15 -9.74
CA THR A 158 5.56 9.37 -10.43
C THR A 158 5.54 10.65 -11.28
N ASN A 159 4.36 11.17 -11.66
CA ASN A 159 4.27 12.40 -12.44
C ASN A 159 4.62 13.65 -11.61
N LYS A 160 5.74 14.30 -11.98
CA LYS A 160 6.25 15.49 -11.30
C LYS A 160 5.29 16.69 -11.34
N ASN A 161 4.44 16.78 -12.37
CA ASN A 161 3.49 17.88 -12.52
C ASN A 161 2.40 17.88 -11.46
N LEU A 162 2.18 16.73 -10.80
CA LEU A 162 1.19 16.56 -9.74
C LEU A 162 1.80 16.69 -8.34
N PHE A 163 3.12 16.88 -8.22
CA PHE A 163 3.76 17.05 -6.92
C PHE A 163 3.35 18.37 -6.30
N ASN A 164 3.03 18.34 -5.00
CA ASN A 164 2.52 19.45 -4.20
C ASN A 164 1.19 20.06 -4.67
N LYS A 165 0.54 19.46 -5.68
CA LYS A 165 -0.82 19.80 -6.05
C LYS A 165 -1.80 19.25 -5.02
N THR A 166 -2.89 19.97 -4.82
CA THR A 166 -3.95 19.53 -3.92
C THR A 166 -4.84 18.49 -4.60
N ILE A 167 -5.54 17.68 -3.81
CA ILE A 167 -6.51 16.72 -4.34
C ILE A 167 -7.58 17.40 -5.17
N LYS A 168 -8.00 18.60 -4.81
CA LYS A 168 -8.94 19.39 -5.62
C LYS A 168 -8.42 19.62 -7.04
N GLU A 169 -7.19 20.12 -7.17
CA GLU A 169 -6.56 20.35 -8.48
C GLU A 169 -6.38 19.05 -9.27
N VAL A 170 -6.08 17.94 -8.59
CA VAL A 170 -5.87 16.64 -9.23
C VAL A 170 -7.20 16.04 -9.67
N LYS A 171 -8.26 16.17 -8.87
CA LYS A 171 -9.63 15.78 -9.25
C LYS A 171 -10.04 16.49 -10.53
N ASP A 172 -9.79 17.80 -10.66
CA ASP A 172 -10.09 18.55 -11.88
C ASP A 172 -9.36 18.00 -13.12
N ILE A 173 -8.14 17.47 -12.95
CA ILE A 173 -7.34 16.85 -14.03
C ILE A 173 -7.84 15.43 -14.37
N ILE A 174 -8.25 14.67 -13.35
CA ILE A 174 -8.82 13.33 -13.46
C ILE A 174 -10.20 13.39 -14.12
N GLN A 175 -10.98 14.42 -13.82
CA GLN A 175 -12.37 14.59 -14.26
C GLN A 175 -12.49 15.28 -15.63
N ASP A 176 -11.38 15.45 -16.35
CA ASP A 176 -11.33 15.88 -17.74
C ASP A 176 -12.05 14.87 -18.65
N ARG A 177 -12.54 15.32 -19.82
CA ARG A 177 -13.62 14.73 -20.64
C ARG A 177 -13.51 13.24 -21.04
N ASN A 178 -12.44 12.54 -20.69
CA ASN A 178 -12.13 11.19 -21.16
C ASN A 178 -12.00 10.13 -20.05
N TYR A 179 -12.21 10.46 -18.78
CA TYR A 179 -11.98 9.52 -17.65
C TYR A 179 -13.15 9.48 -16.64
N TYR A 180 -14.38 9.68 -17.13
CA TYR A 180 -15.58 9.54 -16.31
C TYR A 180 -15.67 8.11 -15.75
N GLY A 181 -15.95 7.96 -14.45
CA GLY A 181 -16.01 6.64 -13.79
C GLY A 181 -14.76 6.22 -13.04
N VAL A 182 -13.74 7.08 -12.95
CA VAL A 182 -12.58 6.85 -12.08
C VAL A 182 -12.74 7.56 -10.75
N PHE A 183 -12.73 6.78 -9.67
CA PHE A 183 -12.92 7.26 -8.31
C PHE A 183 -11.67 7.10 -7.44
N LEU A 184 -11.37 8.10 -6.62
CA LEU A 184 -10.26 8.08 -5.67
C LEU A 184 -10.68 7.37 -4.37
N GLN A 185 -10.20 6.16 -4.14
CA GLN A 185 -10.54 5.39 -2.94
C GLN A 185 -9.71 5.80 -1.71
N LYS A 186 -8.38 5.75 -1.84
CA LYS A 186 -7.48 6.05 -0.73
C LYS A 186 -6.13 6.53 -1.23
N ILE A 187 -5.45 7.25 -0.35
CA ILE A 187 -4.06 7.65 -0.53
C ILE A 187 -3.27 7.10 0.65
N ILE A 188 -2.14 6.47 0.36
CA ILE A 188 -1.24 5.91 1.36
C ILE A 188 0.12 6.61 1.21
N ARG A 189 0.67 7.09 2.32
CA ARG A 189 2.01 7.66 2.39
C ARG A 189 2.80 6.95 3.46
N SER A 190 3.94 6.38 3.08
CA SER A 190 4.81 5.63 4.00
C SER A 190 4.06 4.54 4.79
N GLY A 191 3.10 3.87 4.15
CA GLY A 191 2.27 2.83 4.77
C GLY A 191 1.05 3.31 5.55
N GLN A 192 0.87 4.62 5.75
CA GLN A 192 -0.28 5.17 6.48
C GLN A 192 -1.35 5.71 5.52
N LYS A 193 -2.63 5.39 5.78
CA LYS A 193 -3.77 5.95 5.04
C LYS A 193 -3.89 7.44 5.40
N LEU A 194 -3.91 8.30 4.40
CA LEU A 194 -4.13 9.73 4.59
C LEU A 194 -5.62 10.07 4.50
N PRO A 195 -6.12 11.01 5.31
CA PRO A 195 -7.48 11.52 5.16
C PRO A 195 -7.58 12.28 3.83
N ILE A 196 -8.57 11.91 3.00
CA ILE A 196 -8.79 12.58 1.71
C ILE A 196 -9.54 13.88 1.97
N SER A 197 -8.80 14.99 2.02
CA SER A 197 -9.35 16.34 1.99
C SER A 197 -8.97 17.04 0.69
N ASP A 198 -9.76 18.03 0.27
CA ASP A 198 -9.50 18.79 -0.95
C ASP A 198 -8.18 19.57 -0.88
N ASP A 199 -7.69 19.88 0.33
CA ASP A 199 -6.44 20.60 0.60
C ASP A 199 -5.21 19.68 0.74
N LEU A 200 -5.43 18.35 0.79
CA LEU A 200 -4.33 17.39 0.92
C LEU A 200 -3.39 17.54 -0.27
N LYS A 201 -2.12 17.83 0.00
CA LYS A 201 -1.09 17.93 -1.03
C LYS A 201 -0.47 16.58 -1.32
N LEU A 202 -0.50 16.19 -2.59
CA LEU A 202 0.15 14.99 -3.09
C LEU A 202 1.67 15.14 -3.07
N ARG A 203 2.37 14.08 -2.71
CA ARG A 203 3.83 14.01 -2.69
C ARG A 203 4.32 12.83 -3.51
N ARG A 204 5.54 12.95 -4.00
CA ARG A 204 6.22 11.85 -4.69
C ARG A 204 6.22 10.61 -3.81
N GLY A 205 5.88 9.47 -4.40
CA GLY A 205 5.87 8.18 -3.71
C GLY A 205 4.56 7.89 -2.96
N ASP A 206 3.59 8.81 -2.96
CA ASP A 206 2.24 8.50 -2.50
C ASP A 206 1.66 7.37 -3.36
N GLU A 207 1.09 6.36 -2.69
CA GLU A 207 0.30 5.33 -3.32
C GLU A 207 -1.15 5.80 -3.40
N ILE A 208 -1.68 5.87 -4.60
CA ILE A 208 -3.04 6.31 -4.88
C ILE A 208 -3.81 5.10 -5.38
N ARG A 209 -4.90 4.75 -4.69
CA ARG A 209 -5.79 3.69 -5.12
C ARG A 209 -7.00 4.26 -5.82
N LEU A 210 -7.21 3.82 -7.05
CA LEU A 210 -8.31 4.21 -7.91
C LEU A 210 -9.25 3.04 -8.15
N ILE A 211 -10.52 3.36 -8.38
CA ILE A 211 -11.58 2.41 -8.78
C ILE A 211 -12.16 2.87 -10.10
N GLY A 212 -12.39 1.96 -11.03
CA GLY A 212 -13.06 2.26 -12.29
C GLY A 212 -12.90 1.13 -13.30
N LYS A 213 -13.34 1.38 -14.55
CA LYS A 213 -13.17 0.44 -15.66
C LYS A 213 -11.68 0.25 -15.99
N PRO A 214 -11.24 -0.97 -16.36
CA PRO A 214 -9.85 -1.25 -16.73
C PRO A 214 -9.28 -0.25 -17.75
N GLU A 215 -10.05 0.04 -18.80
CA GLU A 215 -9.64 0.95 -19.88
C GLU A 215 -9.40 2.39 -19.39
N ASP A 216 -10.21 2.88 -18.46
CA ASP A 216 -10.10 4.25 -17.96
C ASP A 216 -8.98 4.37 -16.93
N LEU A 217 -8.77 3.32 -16.13
CA LEU A 217 -7.60 3.19 -15.28
C LEU A 217 -6.30 3.16 -16.11
N ASP A 218 -6.26 2.41 -17.22
CA ASP A 218 -5.10 2.39 -18.10
C ASP A 218 -4.79 3.77 -18.69
N LYS A 219 -5.81 4.49 -19.18
CA LYS A 219 -5.64 5.85 -19.69
C LYS A 219 -5.14 6.81 -18.60
N ILE A 220 -5.68 6.73 -17.39
CA ILE A 220 -5.35 7.69 -16.31
C ILE A 220 -3.95 7.47 -15.73
N SER A 221 -3.44 6.24 -15.77
CA SER A 221 -2.10 5.91 -15.30
C SER A 221 -1.04 6.80 -15.96
N ASN A 222 -1.14 7.03 -17.27
CA ASN A 222 -0.22 7.89 -18.02
C ASN A 222 -0.19 9.35 -17.50
N LYS A 223 -1.27 9.83 -16.89
CA LYS A 223 -1.34 11.18 -16.31
C LYS A 223 -0.89 11.23 -14.85
N ILE A 224 -1.11 10.18 -14.06
CA ILE A 224 -0.85 10.23 -12.62
C ILE A 224 0.48 9.57 -12.27
N GLY A 225 0.68 8.34 -12.74
CA GLY A 225 1.86 7.58 -12.41
C GLY A 225 1.72 6.10 -12.71
N THR A 226 2.51 5.31 -12.02
CA THR A 226 2.80 3.96 -12.48
C THR A 226 2.10 2.94 -11.60
N PHE A 227 1.33 2.04 -12.21
CA PHE A 227 0.65 0.97 -11.47
C PHE A 227 1.65 0.12 -10.68
N ILE A 228 1.25 -0.21 -9.46
CA ILE A 228 1.91 -1.25 -8.67
C ILE A 228 1.44 -2.57 -9.27
N SER A 229 2.38 -3.35 -9.80
CA SER A 229 2.05 -4.68 -10.29
C SER A 229 1.55 -5.53 -9.12
N GLU A 230 0.26 -5.86 -9.12
CA GLU A 230 -0.33 -6.81 -8.17
C GLU A 230 0.10 -8.25 -8.45
N ALA A 231 0.67 -8.52 -9.63
CA ALA A 231 1.19 -9.83 -9.96
C ALA A 231 2.29 -10.23 -8.96
N PRO A 232 2.15 -11.35 -8.22
CA PRO A 232 3.09 -11.80 -7.21
C PRO A 232 4.34 -12.44 -7.84
N ILE A 233 4.87 -11.83 -8.90
CA ILE A 233 6.05 -12.31 -9.59
C ILE A 233 7.27 -11.82 -8.82
N THR A 234 8.07 -12.77 -8.36
CA THR A 234 9.36 -12.46 -7.73
C THR A 234 10.42 -12.32 -8.81
N ASP A 235 11.08 -11.17 -8.83
CA ASP A 235 12.21 -10.90 -9.72
C ASP A 235 13.51 -11.46 -9.11
N PHE A 236 13.75 -12.75 -9.34
CA PHE A 236 14.94 -13.44 -8.83
C PHE A 236 16.25 -12.90 -9.42
N ILE A 237 16.21 -12.34 -10.63
CA ILE A 237 17.40 -11.79 -11.28
C ILE A 237 17.85 -10.55 -10.53
N PHE A 238 16.94 -9.61 -10.28
CA PHE A 238 17.26 -8.40 -9.52
C PHE A 238 17.64 -8.71 -8.07
N PHE A 239 16.94 -9.64 -7.43
CA PHE A 239 17.30 -10.10 -6.09
C PHE A 239 18.72 -10.67 -6.06
N GLY A 240 19.06 -11.57 -7.00
CA GLY A 240 20.38 -12.17 -7.11
C GLY A 240 21.49 -11.15 -7.39
N LEU A 241 21.26 -10.22 -8.31
CA LEU A 241 22.18 -9.11 -8.58
C LEU A 241 22.40 -8.23 -7.35
N GLY A 242 21.33 -7.92 -6.61
CA GLY A 242 21.40 -7.21 -5.34
C GLY A 242 22.28 -7.92 -4.31
N MET A 243 22.15 -9.24 -4.19
CA MET A 243 22.98 -10.05 -3.29
C MET A 243 24.45 -10.09 -3.72
N VAL A 244 24.74 -10.28 -5.01
CA VAL A 244 26.11 -10.28 -5.55
C VAL A 244 26.78 -8.93 -5.31
N LEU A 245 26.10 -7.82 -5.66
CA LEU A 245 26.61 -6.48 -5.42
C LEU A 245 26.78 -6.20 -3.92
N GLY A 246 25.86 -6.69 -3.10
CA GLY A 246 25.97 -6.62 -1.64
C GLY A 246 27.23 -7.30 -1.13
N TYR A 247 27.53 -8.49 -1.63
CA TYR A 247 28.76 -9.20 -1.28
C TYR A 247 30.01 -8.45 -1.75
N ILE A 248 30.01 -7.92 -2.97
CA ILE A 248 31.11 -7.11 -3.52
C ILE A 248 31.37 -5.88 -2.64
N PHE A 249 30.32 -5.15 -2.24
CA PHE A 249 30.46 -4.03 -1.31
C PHE A 249 30.97 -4.48 0.06
N GLY A 250 30.59 -5.67 0.50
CA GLY A 250 31.09 -6.26 1.75
C GLY A 250 32.58 -6.57 1.73
N LEU A 251 33.19 -6.77 0.56
CA LEU A 251 34.63 -7.00 0.40
C LEU A 251 35.47 -5.73 0.53
N ILE A 252 34.83 -4.55 0.51
CA ILE A 252 35.54 -3.27 0.69
C ILE A 252 36.15 -3.25 2.09
N SER A 253 37.46 -3.05 2.15
CA SER A 253 38.23 -2.94 3.39
C SER A 253 38.98 -1.62 3.44
N PHE A 254 39.08 -1.08 4.66
CA PHE A 254 39.81 0.14 4.96
C PHE A 254 40.85 -0.16 6.04
N ASN A 255 42.10 0.23 5.79
CA ASN A 255 43.16 0.15 6.78
C ASN A 255 43.17 1.44 7.59
N ILE A 256 42.80 1.35 8.87
CA ILE A 256 42.79 2.47 9.80
C ILE A 256 43.75 2.14 10.95
N PHE A 257 44.77 2.97 11.17
CA PHE A 257 45.79 2.80 12.21
C PHE A 257 46.43 1.39 12.26
N GLY A 258 46.67 0.77 11.10
CA GLY A 258 47.29 -0.55 11.00
C GLY A 258 46.34 -1.74 11.17
N ILE A 259 45.04 -1.51 11.36
CA ILE A 259 44.01 -2.53 11.45
C ILE A 259 43.16 -2.51 10.17
N SER A 260 43.03 -3.66 9.51
CA SER A 260 42.16 -3.84 8.34
C SER A 260 40.72 -4.06 8.80
N ILE A 261 39.84 -3.08 8.54
CA ILE A 261 38.41 -3.16 8.82
C ILE A 261 37.67 -3.41 7.51
N THR A 262 37.02 -4.56 7.41
CA THR A 262 36.20 -4.94 6.26
C THR A 262 34.73 -4.66 6.55
N LEU A 263 33.98 -4.13 5.57
CA LEU A 263 32.54 -3.85 5.73
C LEU A 263 31.74 -5.11 6.07
N GLY A 264 32.13 -6.24 5.48
CA GLY A 264 31.48 -7.52 5.66
C GLY A 264 30.17 -7.64 4.87
N ALA A 265 29.73 -8.88 4.68
CA ALA A 265 28.55 -9.19 3.87
C ALA A 265 27.27 -8.50 4.39
N GLY A 266 27.14 -8.30 5.72
CA GLY A 266 25.97 -7.63 6.31
C GLY A 266 25.83 -6.18 5.85
N VAL A 267 26.87 -5.35 6.06
CA VAL A 267 26.86 -3.93 5.67
C VAL A 267 26.78 -3.78 4.15
N GLY A 268 27.50 -4.63 3.40
CA GLY A 268 27.46 -4.63 1.94
C GLY A 268 26.06 -4.93 1.38
N CYS A 269 25.39 -5.98 1.89
CA CYS A 269 24.01 -6.29 1.50
C CYS A 269 23.02 -5.20 1.90
N LEU A 270 23.22 -4.53 3.04
CA LEU A 270 22.41 -3.38 3.45
C LEU A 270 22.56 -2.21 2.47
N LEU A 271 23.79 -1.87 2.10
CA LEU A 271 24.07 -0.79 1.14
C LEU A 271 23.45 -1.10 -0.23
N SER A 272 23.62 -2.33 -0.72
CA SER A 272 22.97 -2.78 -1.95
C SER A 272 21.44 -2.68 -1.84
N GLY A 273 20.85 -3.20 -0.77
CA GLY A 273 19.42 -3.10 -0.51
C GLY A 273 18.88 -1.66 -0.52
N LEU A 274 19.64 -0.71 0.04
CA LEU A 274 19.28 0.71 0.02
C LEU A 274 19.32 1.29 -1.40
N ILE A 275 20.34 0.94 -2.20
CA ILE A 275 20.45 1.36 -3.60
C ILE A 275 19.29 0.82 -4.42
N PHE A 276 19.02 -0.48 -4.36
CA PHE A 276 17.92 -1.11 -5.08
C PHE A 276 16.55 -0.60 -4.60
N GLY A 277 16.39 -0.37 -3.29
CA GLY A 277 15.20 0.27 -2.72
C GLY A 277 14.99 1.69 -3.25
N TRP A 278 16.05 2.48 -3.35
CA TRP A 278 16.00 3.81 -3.95
C TRP A 278 15.65 3.77 -5.44
N ILE A 279 16.24 2.85 -6.21
CA ILE A 279 15.90 2.65 -7.63
C ILE A 279 14.42 2.30 -7.77
N ARG A 280 13.89 1.39 -6.94
CA ARG A 280 12.47 1.01 -6.92
C ARG A 280 11.57 2.21 -6.58
N SER A 281 12.01 3.11 -5.70
CA SER A 281 11.29 4.36 -5.39
C SER A 281 11.19 5.35 -6.57
N ILE A 282 12.03 5.19 -7.59
CA ILE A 282 12.01 5.98 -8.83
C ILE A 282 11.25 5.24 -9.92
N LYS A 283 11.47 3.93 -10.05
CA LYS A 283 10.87 3.06 -11.07
C LYS A 283 10.16 1.87 -10.40
N PRO A 284 8.89 2.02 -9.99
CA PRO A 284 8.19 1.00 -9.21
C PRO A 284 7.90 -0.32 -9.92
N GLN A 285 8.00 -0.36 -11.25
CA GLN A 285 7.76 -1.57 -12.06
C GLN A 285 8.93 -2.56 -12.04
N PHE A 286 10.09 -2.17 -11.52
CA PHE A 286 11.29 -3.01 -11.51
C PHE A 286 11.54 -3.61 -10.12
N SER A 287 12.20 -4.78 -10.08
CA SER A 287 12.59 -5.44 -8.83
C SER A 287 11.39 -5.76 -7.93
N ASN A 288 10.37 -6.41 -8.48
CA ASN A 288 9.21 -6.80 -7.69
C ASN A 288 9.58 -7.97 -6.77
N LEU A 289 9.46 -7.76 -5.46
CA LEU A 289 9.60 -8.79 -4.44
C LEU A 289 8.35 -8.70 -3.56
N PRO A 290 7.38 -9.63 -3.72
CA PRO A 290 6.19 -9.67 -2.90
C PRO A 290 6.53 -9.75 -1.41
N VAL A 291 5.70 -9.13 -0.56
CA VAL A 291 5.93 -9.08 0.90
C VAL A 291 6.03 -10.49 1.49
N GLY A 292 5.18 -11.42 1.05
CA GLY A 292 5.23 -12.82 1.48
C GLY A 292 6.55 -13.51 1.15
N ALA A 293 7.09 -13.30 -0.06
CA ALA A 293 8.39 -13.86 -0.46
C ALA A 293 9.55 -13.25 0.35
N SER A 294 9.51 -11.92 0.57
CA SER A 294 10.52 -11.23 1.40
C SER A 294 10.49 -11.72 2.85
N ASN A 295 9.31 -11.90 3.44
CA ASN A 295 9.16 -12.44 4.79
C ASN A 295 9.69 -13.86 4.86
N PHE A 296 9.29 -14.73 3.93
CA PHE A 296 9.78 -16.10 3.88
C PHE A 296 11.31 -16.18 3.81
N ILE A 297 11.94 -15.44 2.88
CA ILE A 297 13.41 -15.44 2.73
C ILE A 297 14.09 -14.93 3.99
N ARG A 298 13.54 -13.89 4.63
CA ARG A 298 14.08 -13.31 5.86
C ARG A 298 13.99 -14.30 7.03
N ASP A 299 12.82 -14.91 7.22
CA ASP A 299 12.57 -15.82 8.33
C ASP A 299 13.38 -17.10 8.15
N LEU A 300 13.44 -17.64 6.93
CA LEU A 300 14.28 -18.77 6.59
C LEU A 300 15.77 -18.46 6.79
N GLY A 301 16.23 -17.31 6.30
CA GLY A 301 17.61 -16.87 6.44
C GLY A 301 18.02 -16.71 7.90
N LEU A 302 17.15 -16.10 8.72
CA LEU A 302 17.35 -15.96 10.16
C LEU A 302 17.39 -17.33 10.85
N ALA A 303 16.48 -18.24 10.52
CA ALA A 303 16.44 -19.58 11.09
C ALA A 303 17.73 -20.37 10.78
N ILE A 304 18.19 -20.35 9.53
CA ILE A 304 19.45 -20.99 9.11
C ILE A 304 20.64 -20.35 9.83
N PHE A 305 20.68 -19.02 9.93
CA PHE A 305 21.73 -18.31 10.66
C PHE A 305 21.78 -18.73 12.13
N VAL A 306 20.64 -18.70 12.83
CA VAL A 306 20.55 -19.10 14.25
C VAL A 306 20.96 -20.55 14.43
N ALA A 307 20.51 -21.47 13.56
CA ALA A 307 20.90 -22.87 13.60
C ALA A 307 22.41 -23.05 13.42
N SER A 308 23.01 -22.37 12.42
CA SER A 308 24.44 -22.44 12.15
C SER A 308 25.27 -21.89 13.31
N VAL A 309 24.89 -20.75 13.90
CA VAL A 309 25.58 -20.19 15.07
C VAL A 309 25.44 -21.11 16.28
N GLY A 310 24.24 -21.66 16.51
CA GLY A 310 24.01 -22.61 17.60
C GLY A 310 24.92 -23.85 17.49
N ILE A 311 25.06 -24.41 16.29
CA ILE A 311 25.92 -25.59 16.06
C ILE A 311 27.41 -25.24 16.21
N THR A 312 27.85 -24.10 15.67
CA THR A 312 29.28 -23.75 15.59
C THR A 312 29.82 -23.11 16.87
N ALA A 313 29.06 -22.20 17.49
CA ALA A 313 29.47 -21.44 18.67
C ALA A 313 28.88 -21.97 19.97
N GLY A 314 27.79 -22.76 19.92
CA GLY A 314 27.12 -23.29 21.12
C GLY A 314 28.05 -24.05 22.07
N PRO A 315 28.85 -25.02 21.61
CA PRO A 315 29.77 -25.76 22.49
C PRO A 315 30.79 -24.83 23.17
N GLN A 316 31.33 -23.86 22.44
CA GLN A 316 32.32 -22.90 22.96
C GLN A 316 31.69 -21.94 23.99
N ALA A 317 30.46 -21.50 23.74
CA ALA A 317 29.70 -20.67 24.67
C ALA A 317 29.42 -21.40 26.00
N ILE A 318 29.05 -22.70 25.94
CA ILE A 318 28.83 -23.52 27.14
C ILE A 318 30.14 -23.64 27.94
N THR A 319 31.26 -23.88 27.28
CA THR A 319 32.57 -23.94 27.94
C THR A 319 32.93 -22.61 28.60
N ALA A 320 32.76 -21.49 27.88
CA ALA A 320 33.04 -20.15 28.42
C ALA A 320 32.16 -19.82 29.64
N ILE A 321 30.88 -20.17 29.61
CA ILE A 321 29.97 -19.98 30.76
C ILE A 321 30.38 -20.87 31.93
N LYS A 322 30.86 -22.09 31.71
CA LYS A 322 31.35 -22.95 32.79
C LYS A 322 32.64 -22.42 33.43
N GLU A 323 33.54 -21.89 32.61
CA GLU A 323 34.85 -21.40 33.07
C GLU A 323 34.75 -20.04 33.77
N HIS A 324 33.98 -19.11 33.21
CA HIS A 324 33.90 -17.74 33.71
C HIS A 324 32.60 -17.45 34.48
N GLY A 325 31.57 -18.29 34.37
CA GLY A 325 30.36 -18.20 35.19
C GLY A 325 29.71 -16.82 35.16
N LEU A 326 29.38 -16.31 36.35
CA LEU A 326 28.79 -14.99 36.53
C LEU A 326 29.75 -13.83 36.19
N THR A 327 31.08 -14.05 36.15
CA THR A 327 32.04 -12.98 35.82
C THR A 327 31.99 -12.55 34.35
N LEU A 328 31.32 -13.30 33.47
CA LEU A 328 30.98 -12.84 32.12
C LEU A 328 29.91 -11.73 32.11
N PHE A 329 29.19 -11.55 33.22
CA PHE A 329 28.07 -10.62 33.35
C PHE A 329 28.44 -9.32 34.09
N PHE A 330 29.68 -9.18 34.60
CA PHE A 330 30.12 -8.00 35.37
C PHE A 330 31.48 -7.48 34.92
#